data_AF-A0A2H0YHT1-F1
#
_entry.id   AF-A0A2H0YHT1-F1
#
_cell.length_a   1.000
_cell.length_b   1.000
_cell.length_c   1.000
_cell.angle_alpha   90.00
_cell.angle_beta   90.00
_cell.angle_gamma   90.00
#
_symmetry.space_group_name_H-M   'P 1'
#
loop_
_entity.id
_entity.type
_entity.pdbx_description
1 polymer ?
#
loop_
_entity_poly.entity_id
_entity_poly.type
_entity_poly.pdbx_seq_one_letter_code
_entity_poly.pdbx_strand_id
1 'polypeptide(L)'
;MTARQMFLVCVLFFSMVPKIVSAVDSQELKFGFYTDRMLLSTQTLLLDEILNKKVTEIGDKVVKASGQSDMSYTFRIMNDNTINAFSAAGGFIYINTGLLELLESEDELAAVIAHELVHTNNSHQIKFVHAAHQREVAGEAAGILIAVAIAAAGASAAGPAPAPTSPSYSSYNQLSSQIGQMSYDVGRALGGTMSTYMIKGYGKKQELEADSLAIGYIRKAGYDPKAMVSVFKKLISARDKLGIKQDYTSGLINAEPGLEERLKQAEKNISTGT
;
A
#
# COMPACT_ATOMS: atom_id res chain seq x y z
N MET A 1 -17.83 7.15 37.86
CA MET A 1 -16.72 6.32 37.34
C MET A 1 -15.44 7.14 37.43
N THR A 2 -14.43 6.65 38.15
CA THR A 2 -13.20 7.41 38.46
C THR A 2 -12.10 7.18 37.41
N ALA A 3 -11.23 8.17 37.18
CA ALA A 3 -10.13 8.21 36.20
C ALA A 3 -9.24 6.93 36.12
N ARG A 4 -9.22 6.11 37.18
CA ARG A 4 -8.55 4.81 37.23
C ARG A 4 -9.16 3.75 36.30
N GLN A 5 -10.44 3.87 35.92
CA GLN A 5 -11.11 2.96 34.97
C GLN A 5 -10.87 3.35 33.50
N MET A 6 -10.57 4.61 33.19
CA MET A 6 -10.19 5.04 31.83
C MET A 6 -8.76 4.64 31.47
N PHE A 7 -7.86 4.54 32.46
CA PHE A 7 -6.47 4.10 32.23
C PHE A 7 -6.39 2.63 31.79
N LEU A 8 -7.35 1.78 32.20
CA LEU A 8 -7.36 0.37 31.81
C LEU A 8 -7.80 0.16 30.35
N VAL A 9 -8.63 1.05 29.79
CA VAL A 9 -9.10 0.94 28.39
C VAL A 9 -8.03 1.39 27.40
N CYS A 10 -7.20 2.38 27.75
CA CYS A 10 -6.09 2.83 26.89
C CYS A 10 -4.83 1.96 26.98
N VAL A 11 -4.56 1.33 28.13
CA VAL A 11 -3.40 0.41 28.27
C VAL A 11 -3.65 -0.93 27.57
N LEU A 12 -4.90 -1.35 27.40
CA LEU A 12 -5.22 -2.59 26.68
C LEU A 12 -5.01 -2.47 25.16
N PHE A 13 -5.10 -1.27 24.57
CA PHE A 13 -4.70 -1.04 23.17
C PHE A 13 -3.17 -0.95 22.98
N PHE A 14 -2.42 -0.61 24.03
CA PHE A 14 -0.95 -0.54 23.97
C PHE A 14 -0.27 -1.90 24.16
N SER A 15 -0.98 -2.87 24.76
CA SER A 15 -0.44 -4.22 25.08
C SER A 15 -0.59 -5.26 23.96
N MET A 16 -1.17 -4.90 22.82
CA MET A 16 -1.23 -5.76 21.63
C MET A 16 -0.54 -5.11 20.44
N VAL A 17 0.72 -4.73 20.61
CA VAL A 17 1.67 -5.05 19.53
C VAL A 17 1.82 -6.57 19.64
N PRO A 18 1.29 -7.37 18.70
CA PRO A 18 1.54 -8.80 18.77
C PRO A 18 3.06 -9.00 18.86
N LYS A 19 3.50 -9.92 19.71
CA LYS A 19 4.88 -10.42 19.80
C LYS A 19 5.50 -10.85 18.45
N ILE A 20 4.72 -10.80 17.37
CA ILE A 20 5.11 -11.00 15.98
C ILE A 20 6.12 -9.93 15.53
N VAL A 21 5.97 -8.65 15.94
CA VAL A 21 6.85 -7.57 15.44
C VAL A 21 8.28 -7.67 15.96
N SER A 22 8.52 -8.33 17.10
CA SER A 22 9.88 -8.55 17.61
C SER A 22 10.65 -9.67 16.90
N ALA A 23 10.02 -10.36 15.93
CA ALA A 23 10.59 -11.56 15.32
C ALA A 23 10.58 -11.60 13.78
N VAL A 24 10.22 -10.52 13.07
CA VAL A 24 10.30 -10.51 11.59
C VAL A 24 11.31 -9.48 11.07
N ASP A 25 12.33 -10.01 10.40
CA ASP A 25 13.65 -9.39 10.22
C ASP A 25 13.87 -8.76 8.83
N SER A 26 12.81 -8.47 8.05
CA SER A 26 12.97 -7.80 6.75
C SER A 26 12.66 -6.30 6.84
N GLN A 27 13.56 -5.47 6.29
CA GLN A 27 13.34 -4.02 6.16
C GLN A 27 12.03 -3.70 5.40
N GLU A 28 11.61 -4.60 4.52
CA GLU A 28 10.37 -4.54 3.74
C GLU A 28 9.10 -4.55 4.61
N LEU A 29 9.05 -5.41 5.64
CA LEU A 29 7.90 -5.48 6.54
C LEU A 29 7.80 -4.24 7.44
N LYS A 30 8.95 -3.73 7.92
CA LYS A 30 8.99 -2.48 8.68
C LYS A 30 8.49 -1.32 7.81
N PHE A 31 9.03 -1.20 6.60
CA PHE A 31 8.58 -0.19 5.64
C PHE A 31 7.07 -0.26 5.38
N GLY A 32 6.56 -1.46 5.10
CA GLY A 32 5.14 -1.72 4.92
C GLY A 32 4.26 -1.27 6.08
N PHE A 33 4.62 -1.73 7.28
CA PHE A 33 3.88 -1.44 8.51
C PHE A 33 3.73 0.07 8.76
N TYR A 34 4.81 0.83 8.56
CA TYR A 34 4.77 2.27 8.79
C TYR A 34 4.07 3.04 7.67
N THR A 35 4.19 2.60 6.42
CA THR A 35 3.39 3.12 5.31
C THR A 35 1.91 2.94 5.58
N ASP A 36 1.50 1.76 6.08
CA ASP A 36 0.12 1.49 6.51
C ASP A 36 -0.34 2.45 7.62
N ARG A 37 0.46 2.63 8.68
CA ARG A 37 0.12 3.59 9.75
C ARG A 37 -0.02 5.02 9.25
N MET A 38 0.85 5.45 8.34
CA MET A 38 0.78 6.78 7.73
C MET A 38 -0.51 6.93 6.90
N LEU A 39 -0.83 5.96 6.02
CA LEU A 39 -2.04 6.00 5.20
C LEU A 39 -3.30 6.06 6.08
N LEU A 40 -3.37 5.23 7.13
CA LEU A 40 -4.50 5.24 8.07
C LEU A 40 -4.63 6.55 8.86
N SER A 41 -3.56 7.33 8.98
CA SER A 41 -3.59 8.65 9.64
C SER A 41 -4.00 9.80 8.71
N THR A 42 -3.93 9.60 7.39
CA THR A 42 -4.09 10.65 6.38
C THR A 42 -5.25 10.41 5.41
N GLN A 43 -5.69 9.16 5.28
CA GLN A 43 -6.72 8.71 4.36
C GLN A 43 -7.89 8.09 5.13
N THR A 44 -9.06 8.08 4.50
CA THR A 44 -10.27 7.53 5.11
C THR A 44 -10.49 6.09 4.64
N LEU A 45 -10.65 5.16 5.58
CA LEU A 45 -11.10 3.80 5.27
C LEU A 45 -12.61 3.76 5.03
N LEU A 46 -13.05 2.90 4.12
CA LEU A 46 -14.46 2.52 4.05
C LEU A 46 -14.79 1.51 5.15
N LEU A 47 -15.65 1.91 6.09
CA LEU A 47 -16.09 1.09 7.21
C LEU A 47 -17.31 0.24 6.85
N ASP A 48 -17.16 -0.64 5.84
CA ASP A 48 -18.18 -1.61 5.44
C ASP A 48 -17.69 -3.03 5.75
N GLU A 49 -18.22 -3.65 6.80
CA GLU A 49 -17.77 -4.98 7.25
C GLU A 49 -18.02 -6.08 6.20
N ILE A 50 -19.15 -6.02 5.50
CA ILE A 50 -19.53 -7.04 4.51
C ILE A 50 -18.59 -6.96 3.31
N LEU A 51 -18.34 -5.75 2.81
CA LEU A 51 -17.47 -5.55 1.67
C LEU A 51 -16.01 -5.85 2.02
N ASN A 52 -15.53 -5.42 3.18
CA ASN A 52 -14.16 -5.75 3.64
C ASN A 52 -13.97 -7.26 3.80
N LYS A 53 -14.97 -7.98 4.34
CA LYS A 53 -14.94 -9.45 4.44
C LYS A 53 -14.86 -10.09 3.05
N LYS A 54 -15.67 -9.64 2.11
CA LYS A 54 -15.67 -10.14 0.72
C LYS A 54 -14.32 -9.92 0.02
N VAL A 55 -13.77 -8.71 0.12
CA VAL A 55 -12.44 -8.39 -0.44
C VAL A 55 -11.36 -9.28 0.19
N THR A 56 -11.41 -9.48 1.50
CA THR A 56 -10.47 -10.34 2.22
C THR A 56 -10.58 -11.80 1.77
N GLU A 57 -11.80 -12.34 1.64
CA GLU A 57 -12.02 -13.72 1.18
C GLU A 57 -11.49 -13.96 -0.26
N ILE A 58 -11.72 -13.01 -1.17
CA ILE A 58 -11.17 -13.05 -2.53
C ILE A 58 -9.64 -12.98 -2.47
N GLY A 59 -9.10 -12.04 -1.70
CA GLY A 59 -7.66 -11.86 -1.55
C GLY A 59 -6.95 -13.09 -0.99
N ASP A 60 -7.49 -13.69 0.07
CA ASP A 60 -6.95 -14.91 0.67
C ASP A 60 -6.93 -16.09 -0.32
N LYS A 61 -7.97 -16.21 -1.15
CA LYS A 61 -8.04 -17.23 -2.20
C LYS A 61 -6.93 -17.05 -3.23
N VAL A 62 -6.67 -15.80 -3.64
CA VAL A 62 -5.60 -15.45 -4.58
C VAL A 62 -4.21 -15.63 -3.95
N VAL A 63 -4.02 -15.23 -2.69
CA VAL A 63 -2.78 -15.46 -1.92
C VAL A 63 -2.45 -16.93 -1.87
N LYS A 64 -3.42 -17.78 -1.52
CA LYS A 64 -3.23 -19.24 -1.51
C LYS A 64 -2.82 -19.79 -2.88
N ALA A 65 -3.41 -19.27 -3.96
CA ALA A 65 -3.11 -19.69 -5.32
C ALA A 65 -1.73 -19.21 -5.81
N SER A 66 -1.21 -18.11 -5.25
CA SER A 66 0.13 -17.59 -5.56
C SER A 66 1.27 -18.50 -5.08
N GLY A 67 1.01 -19.36 -4.09
CA GLY A 67 2.01 -20.19 -3.43
C GLY A 67 2.80 -19.48 -2.32
N GLN A 68 2.43 -18.24 -1.98
CA GLN A 68 3.14 -17.40 -1.01
C GLN A 68 2.38 -17.34 0.32
N SER A 69 2.26 -18.49 1.01
CA SER A 69 1.50 -18.62 2.27
C SER A 69 2.18 -18.02 3.51
N ASP A 70 3.47 -17.69 3.41
CA ASP A 70 4.29 -17.36 4.58
C ASP A 70 4.25 -15.85 4.92
N MET A 71 3.70 -15.02 4.04
CA MET A 71 3.48 -13.59 4.27
C MET A 71 2.01 -13.34 4.65
N SER A 72 1.79 -12.53 5.70
CA SER A 72 0.44 -12.10 6.07
C SER A 72 -0.01 -10.93 5.20
N TYR A 73 -1.13 -11.08 4.51
CA TYR A 73 -1.73 -10.01 3.71
C TYR A 73 -2.84 -9.30 4.49
N THR A 74 -2.96 -8.00 4.27
CA THR A 74 -4.04 -7.17 4.79
C THR A 74 -4.63 -6.37 3.64
N PHE A 75 -5.90 -6.62 3.36
CA PHE A 75 -6.66 -5.89 2.35
C PHE A 75 -7.45 -4.77 3.01
N ARG A 76 -7.43 -3.58 2.40
CA ARG A 76 -8.19 -2.42 2.89
C ARG A 76 -8.90 -1.72 1.76
N ILE A 77 -10.10 -1.23 2.06
CA ILE A 77 -10.85 -0.39 1.15
C ILE A 77 -10.71 1.07 1.59
N MET A 78 -10.24 1.90 0.67
CA MET A 78 -10.11 3.34 0.87
C MET A 78 -11.39 4.03 0.37
N ASN A 79 -11.97 4.91 1.17
CA ASN A 79 -13.08 5.77 0.78
C ASN A 79 -12.55 6.92 -0.09
N ASP A 80 -12.27 6.57 -1.35
CA ASP A 80 -11.65 7.41 -2.37
C ASP A 80 -12.31 7.06 -3.71
N ASN A 81 -12.85 8.07 -4.40
CA ASN A 81 -13.58 7.89 -5.65
C ASN A 81 -12.66 7.76 -6.88
N THR A 82 -11.35 7.78 -6.68
CA THR A 82 -10.39 7.45 -7.74
C THR A 82 -10.42 5.94 -8.04
N ILE A 83 -10.33 5.58 -9.32
CA ILE A 83 -10.23 4.20 -9.82
C ILE A 83 -8.80 3.67 -9.65
N ASN A 84 -8.40 3.40 -8.40
CA ASN A 84 -7.05 2.96 -8.09
C ASN A 84 -7.02 1.73 -7.17
N ALA A 85 -5.97 0.94 -7.31
CA ALA A 85 -5.49 0.01 -6.30
C ALA A 85 -3.98 0.19 -6.19
N PHE A 86 -3.42 -0.17 -5.03
CA PHE A 86 -1.99 -0.18 -4.85
C PHE A 86 -1.61 -1.08 -3.68
N SER A 87 -0.37 -1.54 -3.70
CA SER A 87 0.24 -2.28 -2.62
C SER A 87 1.27 -1.42 -1.89
N ALA A 88 1.33 -1.53 -0.57
CA ALA A 88 2.53 -1.20 0.18
C ALA A 88 3.29 -2.50 0.45
N ALA A 89 4.60 -2.39 0.61
CA ALA A 89 5.42 -3.57 0.89
C ALA A 89 4.95 -4.29 2.18
N GLY A 90 5.35 -5.54 2.38
CA GLY A 90 5.01 -6.27 3.60
C GLY A 90 3.54 -6.72 3.71
N GLY A 91 2.83 -6.85 2.58
CA GLY A 91 1.54 -7.52 2.52
C GLY A 91 0.31 -6.61 2.58
N PHE A 92 0.45 -5.29 2.51
CA PHE A 92 -0.70 -4.38 2.56
C PHE A 92 -1.19 -4.05 1.15
N ILE A 93 -2.47 -4.33 0.87
CA ILE A 93 -3.12 -4.04 -0.41
C ILE A 93 -4.30 -3.11 -0.16
N TYR A 94 -4.38 -2.04 -0.93
CA TYR A 94 -5.37 -0.98 -0.83
C TYR A 94 -6.17 -0.89 -2.12
N ILE A 95 -7.48 -0.76 -1.98
CA ILE A 95 -8.42 -0.70 -3.10
C ILE A 95 -9.33 0.50 -2.88
N ASN A 96 -9.37 1.42 -3.83
CA ASN A 96 -10.21 2.60 -3.73
C ASN A 96 -11.64 2.28 -4.14
N THR A 97 -12.62 2.92 -3.50
CA THR A 97 -14.04 2.76 -3.83
C THR A 97 -14.36 3.06 -5.29
N GLY A 98 -13.69 4.04 -5.91
CA GLY A 98 -13.87 4.33 -7.34
C GLY A 98 -13.48 3.16 -8.25
N LEU A 99 -12.50 2.34 -7.85
CA LEU A 99 -12.16 1.12 -8.59
C LEU A 99 -13.24 0.07 -8.40
N LEU A 100 -13.72 -0.13 -7.18
CA LEU A 100 -14.80 -1.08 -6.90
C LEU A 100 -16.09 -0.76 -7.67
N GLU A 101 -16.40 0.52 -7.89
CA GLU A 101 -17.53 0.97 -8.72
C GLU A 101 -17.36 0.65 -10.22
N LEU A 102 -16.12 0.51 -10.71
CA LEU A 102 -15.83 0.14 -12.10
C LEU A 102 -15.94 -1.38 -12.35
N LEU A 103 -15.61 -2.18 -11.34
CA LEU A 103 -15.57 -3.64 -11.46
C LEU A 103 -16.99 -4.22 -11.38
N GLU A 104 -17.30 -5.17 -12.26
CA GLU A 104 -18.64 -5.78 -12.37
C GLU A 104 -18.68 -7.23 -11.88
N SER A 105 -17.53 -7.83 -11.54
CA SER A 105 -17.47 -9.21 -11.05
C SER A 105 -16.37 -9.43 -10.01
N GLU A 106 -16.53 -10.53 -9.26
CA GLU A 106 -15.49 -11.01 -8.34
C GLU A 106 -14.22 -11.44 -9.06
N ASP A 107 -14.33 -11.97 -10.29
CA ASP A 107 -13.17 -12.33 -11.11
C ASP A 107 -12.31 -11.10 -11.44
N GLU A 108 -12.94 -9.97 -11.72
CA GLU A 108 -12.24 -8.71 -12.03
C GLU A 108 -11.55 -8.13 -10.79
N LEU A 109 -12.21 -8.18 -9.63
CA LEU A 109 -11.59 -7.83 -8.36
C LEU A 109 -10.42 -8.76 -8.01
N ALA A 110 -10.58 -10.07 -8.25
CA ALA A 110 -9.50 -11.03 -8.08
C ALA A 110 -8.32 -10.74 -9.01
N ALA A 111 -8.57 -10.30 -10.25
CA ALA A 111 -7.53 -9.91 -11.20
C ALA A 111 -6.72 -8.70 -10.70
N VAL A 112 -7.40 -7.65 -10.22
CA VAL A 112 -6.74 -6.48 -9.60
C VAL A 112 -5.92 -6.89 -8.38
N ILE A 113 -6.50 -7.67 -7.46
CA ILE A 113 -5.80 -8.11 -6.26
C ILE A 113 -4.58 -8.97 -6.62
N ALA A 114 -4.72 -9.87 -7.59
CA ALA A 114 -3.61 -10.70 -8.05
C ALA A 114 -2.48 -9.88 -8.66
N HIS A 115 -2.79 -8.82 -9.39
CA HIS A 115 -1.80 -7.88 -9.92
C HIS A 115 -1.02 -7.21 -8.78
N GLU A 116 -1.70 -6.60 -7.80
CA GLU A 116 -1.05 -5.98 -6.63
C GLU A 116 -0.27 -6.97 -5.77
N LEU A 117 -0.77 -8.20 -5.70
CA LEU A 117 -0.09 -9.28 -5.01
C LEU A 117 1.26 -9.58 -5.68
N VAL A 118 1.35 -9.62 -7.01
CA VAL A 118 2.63 -9.83 -7.70
C VAL A 118 3.63 -8.71 -7.41
N HIS A 119 3.18 -7.45 -7.39
CA HIS A 119 4.07 -6.35 -7.03
C HIS A 119 4.68 -6.53 -5.63
N THR A 120 3.86 -6.94 -4.67
CA THR A 120 4.30 -7.25 -3.30
C THR A 120 5.22 -8.47 -3.26
N ASN A 121 4.83 -9.57 -3.92
CA ASN A 121 5.55 -10.84 -3.92
C ASN A 121 6.95 -10.72 -4.53
N ASN A 122 7.09 -9.88 -5.55
CA ASN A 122 8.33 -9.64 -6.25
C ASN A 122 9.10 -8.41 -5.73
N SER A 123 8.66 -7.83 -4.61
CA SER A 123 9.26 -6.65 -3.97
C SER A 123 9.47 -5.49 -4.94
N HIS A 124 8.52 -5.26 -5.85
CA HIS A 124 8.62 -4.22 -6.87
C HIS A 124 8.71 -2.82 -6.23
N GLN A 125 8.05 -2.61 -5.09
CA GLN A 125 8.09 -1.37 -4.31
C GLN A 125 9.51 -1.08 -3.82
N ILE A 126 10.15 -2.07 -3.20
CA ILE A 126 11.49 -1.94 -2.64
C ILE A 126 12.52 -1.78 -3.77
N LYS A 127 12.45 -2.60 -4.81
CA LYS A 127 13.33 -2.48 -5.99
C LYS A 127 13.22 -1.09 -6.64
N PHE A 128 12.02 -0.52 -6.72
CA PHE A 128 11.83 0.84 -7.23
C PHE A 128 12.49 1.87 -6.31
N VAL A 129 12.27 1.80 -5.00
CA VAL A 129 12.93 2.71 -4.02
C VAL A 129 14.45 2.63 -4.13
N HIS A 130 15.01 1.43 -4.24
CA HIS A 130 16.45 1.24 -4.47
C HIS A 130 16.93 1.81 -5.81
N ALA A 131 16.17 1.61 -6.89
CA ALA A 131 16.52 2.13 -8.21
C ALA A 131 16.42 3.66 -8.29
N ALA A 132 15.42 4.25 -7.62
CA ALA A 132 15.28 5.70 -7.47
C ALA A 132 16.46 6.28 -6.68
N HIS A 133 16.87 5.61 -5.59
CA HIS A 133 18.06 5.97 -4.84
C HIS A 133 19.34 5.96 -5.69
N GLN A 134 19.46 5.05 -6.67
CA GLN A 134 20.64 4.95 -7.55
C GLN A 134 20.63 5.92 -8.74
N ARG A 135 19.49 6.51 -9.12
CA ARG A 135 19.35 7.33 -10.34
C ARG A 135 19.36 8.85 -10.11
N GLU A 136 19.31 9.35 -8.88
CA GLU A 136 19.53 10.78 -8.57
C GLU A 136 20.63 11.02 -7.54
N VAL A 137 21.60 11.82 -8.00
CA VAL A 137 22.34 12.90 -7.32
C VAL A 137 21.73 13.36 -5.98
N ALA A 138 22.54 13.42 -4.93
CA ALA A 138 22.37 14.22 -3.69
C ALA A 138 20.96 14.32 -3.05
N GLY A 139 20.73 13.61 -1.94
CA GLY A 139 19.92 14.18 -0.84
C GLY A 139 18.90 13.27 -0.15
N GLU A 140 17.85 12.80 -0.83
CA GLU A 140 16.59 12.52 -0.12
C GLU A 140 16.10 11.06 -0.13
N ALA A 141 16.45 10.23 -1.13
CA ALA A 141 15.95 8.85 -1.24
C ALA A 141 16.50 7.88 -0.16
N ALA A 142 17.68 8.18 0.41
CA ALA A 142 18.25 7.40 1.53
C ALA A 142 17.54 7.65 2.87
N GLY A 143 16.77 8.75 2.98
CA GLY A 143 16.14 9.15 4.23
C GLY A 143 14.95 8.29 4.62
N ILE A 144 14.33 7.56 3.69
CA ILE A 144 12.96 7.07 3.83
C ILE A 144 12.84 5.85 4.75
N LEU A 145 13.71 4.84 4.61
CA LEU A 145 13.70 3.66 5.49
C LEU A 145 14.16 4.00 6.93
N ILE A 146 15.05 4.98 7.06
CA ILE A 146 15.57 5.48 8.34
C ILE A 146 14.55 6.40 9.03
N ALA A 147 13.93 7.31 8.28
CA ALA A 147 12.87 8.22 8.74
C ALA A 147 11.67 7.43 9.28
N VAL A 148 11.22 6.43 8.53
CA VAL A 148 10.12 5.54 8.89
C VAL A 148 10.37 4.80 10.22
N ALA A 149 11.59 4.30 10.46
CA ALA A 149 11.96 3.66 11.73
C ALA A 149 12.07 4.67 12.90
N ILE A 150 12.49 5.91 12.62
CA ILE A 150 12.70 6.96 13.63
C ILE A 150 11.38 7.63 14.06
N ALA A 151 10.43 7.88 13.14
CA ALA A 151 9.15 8.52 13.45
C ALA A 151 8.30 7.70 14.44
N ALA A 152 8.29 6.38 14.27
CA ALA A 152 7.56 5.49 15.16
C ALA A 152 8.22 5.29 16.53
N ALA A 153 9.55 5.37 16.59
CA ALA A 153 10.29 5.39 17.85
C ALA A 153 10.09 6.73 18.61
N GLY A 154 10.00 7.85 17.89
CA GLY A 154 9.81 9.18 18.47
C GLY A 154 8.41 9.39 19.06
N ALA A 155 7.35 9.08 18.31
CA ALA A 155 5.96 9.30 18.76
C ALA A 155 5.57 8.44 19.99
N SER A 156 6.23 7.29 20.18
CA SER A 156 5.99 6.39 21.31
C SER A 156 6.81 6.72 22.57
N ALA A 157 7.84 7.57 22.46
CA ALA A 157 8.78 7.85 23.55
C ALA A 157 8.44 9.07 24.43
N ALA A 158 7.53 9.96 24.01
CA ALA A 158 7.35 11.24 24.70
C ALA A 158 6.61 11.14 26.05
N GLY A 159 5.65 10.22 26.22
CA GLY A 159 4.81 10.17 27.42
C GLY A 159 3.96 11.44 27.63
N PRO A 160 3.17 11.53 28.72
CA PRO A 160 2.37 12.71 29.01
C PRO A 160 3.25 13.90 29.44
N ALA A 161 2.92 15.11 28.95
CA ALA A 161 3.66 16.33 29.25
C ALA A 161 3.66 16.65 30.75
N PRO A 162 4.83 16.95 31.36
CA PRO A 162 4.91 17.41 32.74
C PRO A 162 4.32 18.83 32.88
N ALA A 163 3.98 19.22 34.11
CA ALA A 163 3.49 20.58 34.40
C ALA A 163 4.52 21.64 33.96
N PRO A 164 4.10 22.84 33.51
CA PRO A 164 5.02 23.89 33.04
C PRO A 164 6.06 24.35 34.07
N THR A 165 5.76 24.15 35.36
CA THR A 165 6.63 24.49 36.49
C THR A 165 7.63 23.38 36.82
N SER A 166 7.56 22.21 36.18
CA SER A 166 8.45 21.09 36.43
C SER A 166 9.86 21.40 35.90
N PRO A 167 10.93 21.05 36.66
CA PRO A 167 12.31 21.13 36.15
C PRO A 167 12.54 20.33 34.86
N SER A 168 11.70 19.33 34.58
CA SER A 168 11.76 18.52 33.35
C SER A 168 11.04 19.12 32.14
N TYR A 169 10.32 20.25 32.30
CA TYR A 169 9.48 20.82 31.25
C TYR A 169 10.28 21.32 30.03
N SER A 170 11.43 21.96 30.25
CA SER A 170 12.31 22.44 29.17
C SER A 170 12.89 21.28 28.35
N SER A 171 13.40 20.24 29.03
CA SER A 171 13.92 19.03 28.38
C SER A 171 12.83 18.25 27.64
N TYR A 172 11.62 18.18 28.20
CA TYR A 172 10.46 17.56 27.55
C TYR A 172 10.08 18.30 26.25
N ASN A 173 10.03 19.63 26.29
CA ASN A 173 9.71 20.44 25.11
C ASN A 173 10.79 20.35 24.03
N GLN A 174 12.06 20.23 24.42
CA GLN A 174 13.16 20.02 23.48
C GLN A 174 13.09 18.63 22.81
N LEU A 175 12.76 17.58 23.55
CA LEU A 175 12.54 16.25 22.98
C LEU A 175 11.32 16.23 22.06
N SER A 176 10.22 16.86 22.48
CA SER A 176 8.97 16.96 21.71
C SER A 176 9.16 17.74 20.41
N SER A 177 9.93 18.84 20.42
CA SER A 177 10.24 19.60 19.21
C SER A 177 11.17 18.85 18.27
N GLN A 178 12.15 18.09 18.78
CA GLN A 178 12.98 17.20 17.96
C GLN A 178 12.15 16.09 17.31
N ILE A 179 11.23 15.46 18.04
CA ILE A 179 10.30 14.46 17.51
C ILE A 179 9.37 15.09 16.46
N GLY A 180 8.87 16.30 16.71
CA GLY A 180 8.04 17.05 15.76
C GLY A 180 8.79 17.35 14.45
N GLN A 181 10.04 17.82 14.55
CA GLN A 181 10.88 18.10 13.38
C GLN A 181 11.21 16.82 12.60
N MET A 182 11.58 15.74 13.30
CA MET A 182 11.79 14.44 12.65
C MET A 182 10.52 13.96 11.95
N SER A 183 9.35 14.05 12.60
CA SER A 183 8.06 13.67 12.01
C SER A 183 7.73 14.50 10.77
N TYR A 184 8.06 15.79 10.77
CA TYR A 184 7.92 16.67 9.62
C TYR A 184 8.85 16.27 8.45
N ASP A 185 10.11 15.96 8.74
CA ASP A 185 11.09 15.55 7.74
C ASP A 185 10.74 14.17 7.14
N VAL A 186 10.23 13.26 7.97
CA VAL A 186 9.67 11.97 7.55
C VAL A 186 8.44 12.18 6.67
N GLY A 187 7.53 13.05 7.09
CA GLY A 187 6.33 13.41 6.33
C GLY A 187 6.66 14.02 4.98
N ARG A 188 7.70 14.86 4.90
CA ARG A 188 8.20 15.40 3.62
C ARG A 188 8.83 14.32 2.74
N ALA A 189 9.69 13.46 3.31
CA ALA A 189 10.35 12.39 2.56
C ALA A 189 9.34 11.36 2.02
N LEU A 190 8.37 10.97 2.84
CA LEU A 190 7.27 10.09 2.45
C LEU A 190 6.29 10.80 1.51
N GLY A 191 5.95 12.06 1.73
CA GLY A 191 5.09 12.83 0.84
C GLY A 191 5.68 12.96 -0.56
N GLY A 192 6.96 13.33 -0.68
CA GLY A 192 7.66 13.44 -1.97
C GLY A 192 7.86 12.08 -2.66
N THR A 193 8.19 11.04 -1.89
CA THR A 193 8.44 9.71 -2.47
C THR A 193 7.17 8.95 -2.78
N MET A 194 6.14 9.00 -1.94
CA MET A 194 4.82 8.44 -2.25
C MET A 194 4.17 9.20 -3.40
N SER A 195 4.32 10.52 -3.46
CA SER A 195 3.95 11.29 -4.65
C SER A 195 4.66 10.75 -5.89
N THR A 196 5.98 10.52 -5.82
CA THR A 196 6.75 9.91 -6.93
C THR A 196 6.32 8.48 -7.25
N TYR A 197 6.03 7.65 -6.25
CA TYR A 197 5.55 6.27 -6.39
C TYR A 197 4.19 6.22 -7.09
N MET A 198 3.26 7.09 -6.65
CA MET A 198 1.92 7.19 -7.21
C MET A 198 1.89 7.83 -8.60
N ILE A 199 2.87 8.69 -8.93
CA ILE A 199 2.93 9.41 -10.22
C ILE A 199 3.74 8.63 -11.28
N LYS A 200 4.85 7.99 -10.91
CA LYS A 200 5.81 7.43 -11.87
C LYS A 200 5.54 5.96 -12.22
N GLY A 201 4.81 5.24 -11.36
CA GLY A 201 4.44 3.83 -11.54
C GLY A 201 5.62 2.88 -11.71
N TYR A 202 5.34 1.61 -12.01
CA TYR A 202 6.41 0.64 -12.24
C TYR A 202 6.88 0.62 -13.69
N GLY A 203 8.10 0.12 -13.89
CA GLY A 203 8.63 -0.04 -15.24
C GLY A 203 7.84 -1.08 -16.02
N LYS A 204 7.66 -0.87 -17.33
CA LYS A 204 6.94 -1.79 -18.25
C LYS A 204 7.24 -3.28 -18.05
N LYS A 205 8.50 -3.65 -17.76
CA LYS A 205 8.87 -5.06 -17.52
C LYS A 205 8.17 -5.63 -16.27
N GLN A 206 8.09 -4.83 -15.20
CA GLN A 206 7.45 -5.22 -13.93
C GLN A 206 5.94 -5.35 -14.12
N GLU A 207 5.33 -4.44 -14.90
CA GLU A 207 3.92 -4.50 -15.27
C GLU A 207 3.57 -5.78 -16.04
N LEU A 208 4.32 -6.10 -17.10
CA LEU A 208 4.08 -7.31 -17.90
C LEU A 208 4.31 -8.60 -17.09
N GLU A 209 5.26 -8.57 -16.15
CA GLU A 209 5.47 -9.67 -15.20
C GLU A 209 4.29 -9.81 -14.23
N ALA A 210 3.81 -8.69 -13.67
CA ALA A 210 2.64 -8.65 -12.81
C ALA A 210 1.41 -9.20 -13.50
N ASP A 211 1.13 -8.76 -14.72
CA ASP A 211 -0.01 -9.22 -15.52
C ASP A 211 0.05 -10.72 -15.78
N SER A 212 1.23 -11.22 -16.20
CA SER A 212 1.40 -12.63 -16.54
C SER A 212 1.22 -13.54 -15.32
N LEU A 213 1.85 -13.19 -14.20
CA LEU A 213 1.74 -13.98 -12.97
C LEU A 213 0.33 -13.87 -12.36
N ALA A 214 -0.27 -12.69 -12.37
CA ALA A 214 -1.63 -12.48 -11.89
C ALA A 214 -2.65 -13.32 -12.65
N ILE A 215 -2.56 -13.38 -13.98
CA ILE A 215 -3.36 -14.28 -14.83
C ILE A 215 -3.21 -15.74 -14.37
N GLY A 216 -1.99 -16.18 -14.06
CA GLY A 216 -1.72 -17.51 -13.52
C GLY A 216 -2.32 -17.72 -12.13
N TYR A 217 -2.25 -16.73 -11.24
CA TYR A 217 -2.78 -16.79 -9.88
C TYR A 217 -4.31 -16.88 -9.87
N ILE A 218 -4.99 -16.03 -10.64
CA ILE A 218 -6.46 -16.07 -10.71
C ILE A 218 -6.96 -17.37 -11.35
N ARG A 219 -6.24 -17.89 -12.37
CA ARG A 219 -6.53 -19.20 -12.98
C ARG A 219 -6.45 -20.32 -11.94
N LYS A 220 -5.38 -20.36 -11.13
CA LYS A 220 -5.19 -21.35 -10.05
C LYS A 220 -6.19 -21.17 -8.91
N ALA A 221 -6.63 -19.94 -8.64
CA ALA A 221 -7.69 -19.63 -7.68
C ALA A 221 -9.10 -19.97 -8.19
N GLY A 222 -9.25 -20.40 -9.46
CA GLY A 222 -10.53 -20.77 -10.05
C GLY A 222 -11.39 -19.58 -10.49
N TYR A 223 -10.78 -18.42 -10.72
CA TYR A 223 -11.42 -17.26 -11.36
C TYR A 223 -11.15 -17.26 -12.87
N ASP A 224 -11.98 -16.57 -13.66
CA ASP A 224 -11.79 -16.47 -15.11
C ASP A 224 -10.55 -15.62 -15.47
N PRO A 225 -9.53 -16.19 -16.14
CA PRO A 225 -8.36 -15.43 -16.59
C PRO A 225 -8.70 -14.24 -17.50
N LYS A 226 -9.83 -14.29 -18.22
CA LYS A 226 -10.30 -13.18 -19.07
C LYS A 226 -10.73 -11.96 -18.27
N ALA A 227 -10.93 -12.07 -16.96
CA ALA A 227 -11.22 -10.94 -16.11
C ALA A 227 -10.10 -9.88 -16.15
N MET A 228 -8.84 -10.29 -16.27
CA MET A 228 -7.72 -9.35 -16.46
C MET A 228 -7.87 -8.52 -17.75
N VAL A 229 -8.29 -9.16 -18.84
CA VAL A 229 -8.57 -8.48 -20.12
C VAL A 229 -9.76 -7.54 -20.00
N SER A 230 -10.81 -7.95 -19.27
CA SER A 230 -11.98 -7.11 -18.98
C SER A 230 -11.59 -5.85 -18.21
N VAL A 231 -10.80 -6.02 -17.14
CA VAL A 231 -10.25 -4.92 -16.34
C VAL A 231 -9.50 -3.93 -17.24
N PHE A 232 -8.53 -4.38 -18.05
CA PHE A 232 -7.81 -3.47 -18.97
C PHE A 232 -8.73 -2.68 -19.90
N LYS A 233 -9.75 -3.33 -20.48
CA LYS A 233 -10.72 -2.64 -21.36
C LYS A 233 -11.50 -1.57 -20.62
N LYS A 234 -11.92 -1.84 -19.38
CA LYS A 234 -12.62 -0.87 -18.53
C LYS A 234 -11.74 0.32 -18.17
N LEU A 235 -10.48 0.07 -17.89
CA LEU A 235 -9.50 1.12 -17.55
C LEU A 235 -9.19 2.02 -18.72
N ILE A 236 -8.99 1.44 -19.91
CA ILE A 236 -8.85 2.20 -21.16
C ILE A 236 -10.11 3.04 -21.40
N SER A 237 -11.30 2.45 -21.27
CA SER A 237 -12.56 3.19 -21.44
C SER A 237 -12.74 4.32 -20.42
N ALA A 238 -12.38 4.11 -19.16
CA ALA A 238 -12.46 5.11 -18.11
C ALA A 238 -11.48 6.26 -18.37
N ARG A 239 -10.22 5.95 -18.73
CA ARG A 239 -9.20 6.94 -19.12
C ARG A 239 -9.69 7.81 -20.28
N ASP A 240 -10.21 7.17 -21.33
CA ASP A 240 -10.66 7.85 -22.54
C ASP A 240 -11.86 8.78 -22.25
N LYS A 241 -12.80 8.33 -21.41
CA LYS A 241 -13.96 9.14 -20.96
C LYS A 241 -13.56 10.34 -20.10
N LEU A 242 -12.54 10.19 -19.26
CA LEU A 242 -12.05 11.26 -18.38
C LEU A 242 -11.17 12.27 -19.13
N GLY A 243 -10.86 12.05 -20.42
CA GLY A 243 -10.04 12.96 -21.22
C GLY A 243 -8.62 13.10 -20.69
N ILE A 244 -8.15 12.13 -19.90
CA ILE A 244 -6.83 12.14 -19.28
C ILE A 244 -5.81 11.88 -20.38
N LYS A 245 -4.99 12.91 -20.70
CA LYS A 245 -3.84 12.73 -21.59
C LYS A 245 -2.86 11.77 -20.92
N GLN A 246 -2.20 10.95 -21.74
CA GLN A 246 -1.29 9.85 -21.37
C GLN A 246 -0.22 10.20 -20.31
N ASP A 247 0.05 11.50 -20.08
CA ASP A 247 1.14 12.02 -19.24
C ASP A 247 0.71 12.71 -17.92
N TYR A 248 -0.59 12.72 -17.55
CA TYR A 248 -1.06 13.45 -16.35
C TYR A 248 -1.86 12.57 -15.41
N THR A 249 -1.20 11.95 -14.44
CA THR A 249 -1.81 10.86 -13.69
C THR A 249 -1.50 10.90 -12.21
N SER A 250 -2.47 11.39 -11.44
CA SER A 250 -2.55 11.12 -10.01
C SER A 250 -3.71 10.16 -9.77
N GLY A 251 -3.36 8.96 -9.30
CA GLY A 251 -4.25 7.97 -8.69
C GLY A 251 -5.33 7.46 -9.62
N LEU A 252 -5.02 6.52 -10.53
CA LEU A 252 -6.09 5.82 -11.25
C LEU A 252 -5.61 4.70 -12.18
N ILE A 253 -4.75 3.74 -11.79
CA ILE A 253 -4.24 2.77 -12.80
C ILE A 253 -3.45 3.48 -13.95
N ASN A 254 -3.13 4.75 -13.71
CA ASN A 254 -2.75 5.73 -14.72
C ASN A 254 -1.23 5.99 -14.63
N ALA A 255 -0.51 5.21 -13.83
CA ALA A 255 0.95 5.21 -13.81
C ALA A 255 1.56 3.97 -14.48
N GLU A 256 0.75 3.10 -15.10
CA GLU A 256 1.26 1.85 -15.68
C GLU A 256 1.45 2.01 -17.20
N PRO A 257 2.68 2.25 -17.67
CA PRO A 257 2.94 2.52 -19.07
C PRO A 257 2.48 1.35 -19.96
N GLY A 258 1.71 1.68 -21.00
CA GLY A 258 1.39 0.75 -22.09
C GLY A 258 0.19 -0.16 -21.86
N LEU A 259 -0.93 0.36 -21.32
CA LEU A 259 -2.20 -0.37 -21.18
C LEU A 259 -2.63 -1.13 -22.45
N GLU A 260 -2.48 -0.53 -23.64
CA GLU A 260 -2.80 -1.18 -24.91
C GLU A 260 -1.90 -2.39 -25.18
N GLU A 261 -0.62 -2.28 -24.85
CA GLU A 261 0.35 -3.36 -25.04
C GLU A 261 0.14 -4.48 -24.01
N ARG A 262 -0.13 -4.11 -22.75
CA ARG A 262 -0.46 -5.03 -21.66
C ARG A 262 -1.74 -5.80 -21.95
N LEU A 263 -2.77 -5.11 -22.45
CA LEU A 263 -3.99 -5.75 -22.95
C LEU A 263 -3.67 -6.80 -24.02
N LYS A 264 -2.90 -6.42 -25.04
CA LYS A 264 -2.50 -7.34 -26.12
C LYS A 264 -1.69 -8.54 -25.59
N GLN A 265 -0.80 -8.30 -24.62
CA GLN A 265 -0.01 -9.36 -24.02
C GLN A 265 -0.85 -10.27 -23.11
N ALA A 266 -1.82 -9.73 -22.38
CA ALA A 266 -2.76 -10.50 -21.57
C ALA A 266 -3.64 -11.42 -22.44
N GLU A 267 -4.19 -10.88 -23.54
CA GLU A 267 -4.93 -11.68 -24.52
C GLU A 267 -4.07 -12.82 -25.09
N LYS A 268 -2.80 -12.53 -25.39
CA LYS A 268 -1.83 -13.54 -25.82
C LYS A 268 -1.59 -14.60 -24.73
N ASN A 269 -1.27 -14.21 -23.50
CA ASN A 269 -1.00 -15.12 -22.39
C ASN A 269 -2.15 -16.11 -22.15
N ILE A 270 -3.39 -15.60 -22.19
CA ILE A 270 -4.60 -16.42 -22.04
C ILE A 270 -4.74 -17.40 -23.21
N SER A 271 -4.50 -16.94 -24.45
CA SER A 271 -4.60 -17.79 -25.64
C SER A 271 -3.57 -18.92 -25.67
N THR A 272 -2.37 -18.68 -25.12
CA THR A 272 -1.28 -19.65 -25.09
C THR A 272 -1.25 -20.50 -23.82
N GLY A 273 -2.16 -20.26 -22.87
CA GLY A 273 -2.19 -20.96 -21.58
C GLY A 273 -0.98 -20.68 -20.69
N THR A 274 -0.21 -19.65 -21.02
CA THR A 274 0.93 -19.18 -20.22
C THR A 274 0.49 -18.24 -19.11
#